data_AF-A0A4Y9IIN5-F1
#
_entry.id   AF-A0A4Y9IIN5-F1
#
_cell.length_a   1.000
_cell.length_b   1.000
_cell.length_c   1.000
_cell.angle_alpha   90.00
_cell.angle_beta   90.00
_cell.angle_gamma   90.00
#
_symmetry.space_group_name_H-M   'P 1'
#
loop_
_entity.id
_entity.type
_entity.pdbx_description
1 polymer ?
#
loop_
_entity_poly.entity_id
_entity_poly.type
_entity_poly.pdbx_seq_one_letter_code
_entity_poly.pdbx_strand_id
1 'polypeptide(L)'
;MDNKDFFFIDVLKIMPDDIYCYIQSPDLEDNIVLGMMLPTEYDYYQCVHLDKNNKDRFIERLRNETVLEYFQSIEIKKDSILLFEGYDGIESGKISKNITIPTWFKKKYKEDWDYTISIDW
;
A
#
# COMPACT_ATOMS: atom_id res chain seq x y z
N MET A 1 -4.65 21.20 -11.03
CA MET A 1 -5.41 20.43 -10.02
C MET A 1 -4.39 19.80 -9.11
N ASP A 2 -4.39 20.18 -7.83
CA ASP A 2 -3.58 19.50 -6.82
C ASP A 2 -4.07 18.06 -6.76
N ASN A 3 -3.30 17.13 -7.34
CA ASN A 3 -3.66 15.72 -7.36
C ASN A 3 -3.43 15.16 -5.95
N LYS A 4 -4.41 15.32 -5.06
CA LYS A 4 -4.38 14.75 -3.72
C LYS A 4 -4.66 13.26 -3.83
N ASP A 5 -3.59 12.51 -4.07
CA ASP A 5 -3.66 11.05 -4.00
C ASP A 5 -4.09 10.58 -2.60
N PHE A 6 -4.73 9.40 -2.55
CA PHE A 6 -5.09 8.73 -1.31
C PHE A 6 -3.85 8.35 -0.48
N PHE A 7 -4.01 8.21 0.84
CA PHE A 7 -2.91 7.86 1.77
C PHE A 7 -2.12 6.65 1.28
N PHE A 8 -2.80 5.56 0.94
CA PHE A 8 -2.14 4.35 0.47
C PHE A 8 -1.31 4.56 -0.81
N ILE A 9 -1.81 5.33 -1.78
CA ILE A 9 -1.05 5.63 -3.00
C ILE A 9 0.23 6.40 -2.66
N ASP A 10 0.16 7.35 -1.74
CA ASP A 10 1.35 8.08 -1.31
C ASP A 10 2.31 7.20 -0.50
N VAL A 11 1.81 6.23 0.26
CA VAL A 11 2.64 5.19 0.89
C VAL A 11 3.39 4.40 -0.17
N LEU A 12 2.72 3.90 -1.22
CA LEU A 12 3.37 3.16 -2.30
C LEU A 12 4.52 3.95 -2.95
N LYS A 13 4.39 5.27 -3.11
CA LYS A 13 5.44 6.13 -3.69
C LYS A 13 6.68 6.28 -2.84
N ILE A 14 6.57 6.13 -1.52
CA ILE A 14 7.73 6.21 -0.61
C ILE A 14 8.36 4.84 -0.35
N MET A 15 7.67 3.76 -0.71
CA MET A 15 8.21 2.41 -0.63
C MET A 15 9.28 2.18 -1.70
N PRO A 16 10.27 1.30 -1.45
CA PRO A 16 11.18 0.86 -2.48
C PRO A 16 10.44 0.06 -3.58
N ASP A 17 11.13 -0.24 -4.66
CA ASP A 17 10.66 -1.20 -5.65
C ASP A 17 11.02 -2.63 -5.21
N ASP A 18 10.49 -3.62 -5.93
CA ASP A 18 10.64 -5.05 -5.66
C ASP A 18 10.10 -5.42 -4.27
N ILE A 19 8.83 -5.10 -4.05
CA ILE A 19 8.08 -5.34 -2.81
C ILE A 19 6.90 -6.25 -3.09
N TYR A 20 6.42 -6.93 -2.06
CA TYR A 20 5.20 -7.73 -2.09
C TYR A 20 4.13 -7.03 -1.27
N CYS A 21 3.04 -6.62 -1.94
CA CYS A 21 1.89 -5.97 -1.31
C CYS A 21 0.78 -7.00 -1.12
N TYR A 22 0.59 -7.45 0.12
CA TYR A 22 -0.48 -8.33 0.53
C TYR A 22 -1.71 -7.47 0.83
N ILE A 23 -2.85 -7.84 0.25
CA ILE A 23 -4.08 -7.06 0.28
C ILE A 23 -5.21 -7.99 0.70
N GLN A 24 -5.93 -7.61 1.74
CA GLN A 24 -7.19 -8.23 2.11
C GLN A 24 -8.33 -7.48 1.43
N SER A 25 -9.00 -8.12 0.48
CA SER A 25 -10.09 -7.51 -0.29
C SER A 25 -11.07 -8.58 -0.79
N PRO A 26 -11.90 -9.17 0.10
CA PRO A 26 -12.77 -10.30 -0.24
C PRO A 26 -13.82 -9.97 -1.31
N ASP A 27 -14.23 -8.70 -1.38
CA ASP A 27 -15.30 -8.21 -2.26
C ASP A 27 -14.74 -7.44 -3.49
N LEU A 28 -13.45 -7.57 -3.78
CA LEU A 28 -12.85 -6.90 -4.94
C LEU A 28 -13.35 -7.53 -6.25
N GLU A 29 -13.93 -6.70 -7.12
CA GLU A 29 -14.44 -7.13 -8.45
C GLU A 29 -13.63 -6.56 -9.64
N ASP A 30 -12.61 -5.71 -9.38
CA ASP A 30 -11.80 -5.13 -10.47
C ASP A 30 -10.90 -6.20 -11.11
N ASN A 31 -11.31 -6.68 -12.28
CA ASN A 31 -10.60 -7.69 -13.06
C ASN A 31 -9.16 -7.30 -13.44
N ILE A 32 -8.84 -6.01 -13.59
CA ILE A 32 -7.48 -5.57 -13.91
C ILE A 32 -6.60 -5.71 -12.67
N VAL A 33 -7.08 -5.28 -11.50
CA VAL A 33 -6.35 -5.42 -10.23
C VAL A 33 -6.24 -6.88 -9.83
N LEU A 34 -7.33 -7.64 -9.93
CA LEU A 34 -7.34 -9.08 -9.71
C LEU A 34 -6.36 -9.81 -10.65
N GLY A 35 -6.25 -9.37 -11.90
CA GLY A 35 -5.28 -9.91 -12.87
C GLY A 35 -3.81 -9.60 -12.54
N MET A 36 -3.55 -8.64 -11.65
CA MET A 36 -2.21 -8.34 -11.12
C MET A 36 -1.90 -9.09 -9.83
N MET A 37 -2.92 -9.65 -9.18
CA MET A 37 -2.82 -10.34 -7.91
C MET A 37 -2.42 -11.81 -8.10
N LEU A 38 -1.57 -12.27 -7.19
CA LEU A 38 -1.12 -13.64 -7.04
C LEU A 38 -1.83 -14.27 -5.84
N PRO A 39 -2.20 -15.56 -5.91
CA PRO A 39 -2.73 -16.27 -4.75
C PRO A 39 -1.68 -16.35 -3.65
N THR A 40 -2.14 -16.34 -2.40
CA THR A 40 -1.28 -16.58 -1.22
C THR A 40 -1.73 -17.84 -0.50
N GLU A 41 -1.01 -18.22 0.55
CA GLU A 41 -1.41 -19.32 1.45
C GLU A 41 -2.59 -18.95 2.37
N TYR A 42 -3.01 -17.68 2.39
CA TYR A 42 -4.10 -17.18 3.22
C TYR A 42 -5.35 -16.92 2.37
N ASP A 43 -6.50 -17.46 2.79
CA ASP A 43 -7.75 -17.45 2.01
C ASP A 43 -8.23 -16.06 1.58
N TYR A 44 -7.96 -15.04 2.39
CA TYR A 44 -8.46 -13.67 2.19
C TYR A 44 -7.37 -12.67 1.82
N TYR A 45 -6.11 -13.10 1.72
CA TYR A 45 -5.03 -12.24 1.25
C TYR A 45 -4.61 -12.66 -0.15
N GLN A 46 -4.57 -11.66 -1.02
CA GLN A 46 -3.92 -11.77 -2.32
C GLN A 46 -2.67 -10.90 -2.30
N CYS A 47 -1.72 -11.17 -3.19
CA CYS A 47 -0.46 -10.44 -3.22
C CYS A 47 -0.19 -9.84 -4.59
N VAL A 48 0.20 -8.58 -4.65
CA VAL A 48 0.76 -7.97 -5.86
C VAL A 48 2.25 -7.80 -5.65
N HIS A 49 3.07 -8.41 -6.50
CA HIS A 49 4.48 -8.09 -6.58
C HIS A 49 4.64 -6.76 -7.30
N LEU A 50 5.18 -5.74 -6.63
CA LEU A 50 5.36 -4.39 -7.16
C LEU A 50 6.84 -4.14 -7.48
N ASP A 51 7.23 -4.47 -8.71
CA ASP A 51 8.49 -4.08 -9.32
C ASP A 51 8.41 -2.66 -9.89
N LYS A 52 9.54 -2.13 -10.36
CA LYS A 52 9.61 -0.79 -10.91
C LYS A 52 8.60 -0.52 -12.04
N ASN A 53 8.31 -1.51 -12.89
CA ASN A 53 7.46 -1.33 -14.06
C ASN A 53 5.98 -1.43 -13.74
N ASN A 54 5.59 -2.36 -12.86
CA ASN A 54 4.19 -2.62 -12.58
C ASN A 54 3.65 -1.78 -11.40
N LYS A 55 4.51 -1.22 -10.56
CA LYS A 55 4.12 -0.34 -9.45
C LYS A 55 3.46 0.93 -9.92
N ASP A 56 4.00 1.58 -10.95
CA ASP A 56 3.39 2.79 -11.54
C ASP A 56 2.02 2.47 -12.14
N ARG A 57 1.91 1.34 -12.86
CA ARG A 57 0.64 0.86 -13.42
C ARG A 57 -0.39 0.55 -12.33
N PHE A 58 0.05 -0.06 -11.23
CA PHE A 58 -0.81 -0.35 -10.09
C PHE A 58 -1.31 0.95 -9.45
N ILE A 59 -0.42 1.90 -9.17
CA ILE A 59 -0.76 3.22 -8.65
C ILE A 59 -1.74 3.96 -9.57
N GLU A 60 -1.50 3.94 -10.88
CA GLU A 60 -2.40 4.56 -11.85
C GLU A 60 -3.79 3.91 -11.84
N ARG A 61 -3.85 2.58 -11.69
CA ARG A 61 -5.12 1.87 -11.57
C ARG A 61 -5.90 2.29 -10.33
N LEU A 62 -5.22 2.40 -9.18
CA LEU A 62 -5.82 2.82 -7.92
C LEU A 62 -6.31 4.28 -7.93
N ARG A 63 -5.75 5.15 -8.76
CA ARG A 63 -6.22 6.54 -8.91
C ARG A 63 -7.51 6.67 -9.71
N ASN A 64 -7.67 5.81 -10.71
CA ASN A 64 -8.73 5.93 -11.69
C ASN A 64 -10.01 5.19 -11.27
N GLU A 65 -9.95 4.38 -10.21
CA GLU A 65 -11.02 3.51 -9.78
C GLU A 65 -11.27 3.60 -8.27
N THR A 66 -12.51 3.32 -7.84
CA THR A 66 -12.90 3.19 -6.44
C THR A 66 -12.47 1.85 -5.82
N VAL A 67 -11.35 1.28 -6.29
CA VAL A 67 -10.82 -0.03 -5.84
C VAL A 67 -10.42 0.00 -4.37
N LEU A 68 -9.87 1.13 -3.91
CA LEU A 68 -9.36 1.28 -2.55
C LEU A 68 -10.44 1.07 -1.48
N GLU A 69 -11.71 1.32 -1.82
CA GLU A 69 -12.85 1.13 -0.90
C GLU A 69 -13.07 -0.33 -0.52
N TYR A 70 -12.56 -1.28 -1.33
CA TYR A 70 -12.65 -2.71 -1.07
C TYR A 70 -11.46 -3.25 -0.27
N PHE A 71 -10.42 -2.44 -0.04
CA PHE A 71 -9.24 -2.89 0.66
C PHE A 71 -9.45 -2.75 2.18
N GLN A 72 -9.42 -3.87 2.88
CA GLN A 72 -9.67 -3.93 4.33
C GLN A 72 -8.37 -3.85 5.15
N SER A 73 -7.30 -4.47 4.65
CA SER A 73 -5.99 -4.48 5.28
C SER A 73 -4.89 -4.65 4.24
N ILE A 74 -3.72 -4.08 4.52
CA ILE A 74 -2.54 -4.19 3.65
C ILE A 74 -1.28 -4.44 4.47
N GLU A 75 -0.44 -5.35 3.98
CA GLU A 75 0.95 -5.49 4.40
C GLU A 75 1.87 -5.34 3.19
N ILE A 76 2.89 -4.47 3.30
CA ILE A 76 3.95 -4.37 2.30
C ILE A 76 5.21 -5.00 2.86
N LYS A 77 5.79 -5.97 2.16
CA LYS A 77 7.02 -6.65 2.58
C LYS A 77 8.11 -6.57 1.52
N LYS A 78 9.37 -6.57 1.95
CA LYS A 78 10.55 -6.79 1.11
C LYS A 78 11.48 -7.77 1.80
N ASP A 79 11.88 -8.84 1.11
CA ASP A 79 12.76 -9.88 1.67
C ASP A 79 12.29 -10.41 3.04
N SER A 80 10.97 -10.60 3.19
CA SER A 80 10.27 -10.99 4.45
C SER A 80 10.25 -9.94 5.56
N ILE A 81 10.81 -8.75 5.35
CA ILE A 81 10.75 -7.62 6.27
C ILE A 81 9.48 -6.82 5.99
N LEU A 82 8.66 -6.59 7.01
CA LEU A 82 7.50 -5.71 6.94
C LEU A 82 7.97 -4.26 6.78
N LEU A 83 7.44 -3.56 5.78
CA LEU A 83 7.74 -2.17 5.46
C LEU A 83 6.58 -1.23 5.78
N PHE A 84 5.36 -1.74 5.67
CA PHE A 84 4.14 -1.02 6.00
C PHE A 84 3.02 -1.97 6.38
N GLU A 85 2.19 -1.55 7.33
CA GLU A 85 0.94 -2.19 7.71
C GLU A 85 -0.17 -1.13 7.72
N GLY A 86 -1.25 -1.38 6.98
CA GLY A 86 -2.39 -0.47 6.84
C GLY A 86 -3.57 -0.88 7.72
N TYR A 87 -4.23 0.11 8.32
CA TYR A 87 -5.41 -0.07 9.18
C TYR A 87 -6.55 0.84 8.73
N ASP A 88 -7.76 0.56 9.22
CA ASP A 88 -8.96 1.41 9.05
C ASP A 88 -9.25 1.73 7.57
N GLY A 89 -9.46 0.70 6.75
CA GLY A 89 -9.63 0.89 5.29
C GLY A 89 -8.39 1.47 4.60
N ILE A 90 -7.22 1.37 5.24
CA ILE A 90 -5.93 1.94 4.80
C ILE A 90 -5.99 3.47 4.72
N GLU A 91 -6.76 4.08 5.62
CA GLU A 91 -6.69 5.53 5.88
C GLU A 91 -5.52 5.88 6.79
N SER A 92 -5.03 4.91 7.57
CA SER A 92 -3.85 5.06 8.42
C SER A 92 -2.95 3.82 8.38
N GLY A 93 -1.74 3.92 8.95
CA GLY A 93 -0.85 2.77 9.01
C GLY A 93 0.43 2.95 9.82
N LYS A 94 1.21 1.88 9.92
CA LYS A 94 2.53 1.86 10.55
C LYS A 94 3.59 1.68 9.46
N ILE A 95 4.61 2.54 9.46
CA ILE A 95 5.70 2.52 8.47
C ILE A 95 6.97 2.04 9.16
N SER A 96 7.76 1.19 8.50
CA SER A 96 9.05 0.71 9.02
C SER A 96 10.02 1.85 9.28
N LYS A 97 10.82 1.76 10.35
CA LYS A 97 11.94 2.69 10.60
C LYS A 97 12.99 2.70 9.48
N ASN A 98 13.02 1.67 8.65
CA ASN A 98 13.95 1.55 7.53
C ASN A 98 13.52 2.35 6.29
N ILE A 99 12.29 2.87 6.27
CA ILE A 99 11.79 3.72 5.18
C ILE A 99 12.15 5.17 5.45
N THR A 100 12.88 5.78 4.50
CA THR A 100 13.16 7.22 4.54
C THR A 100 11.91 8.00 4.12
N ILE A 101 11.16 8.51 5.09
CA ILE A 101 9.96 9.30 4.80
C ILE A 101 10.35 10.70 4.30
N PRO A 102 9.96 11.07 3.07
CA PRO A 102 10.33 12.35 2.48
C PRO A 102 9.53 13.51 3.10
N THR A 103 10.11 14.72 3.04
CA THR A 103 9.50 15.93 3.64
C THR A 103 8.10 16.24 3.10
N TRP A 104 7.81 15.91 1.83
CA TRP A 104 6.48 16.15 1.26
C TRP A 104 5.42 15.28 1.92
N PHE A 105 5.75 14.04 2.28
CA PHE A 105 4.83 13.11 2.94
C PHE A 105 4.52 13.61 4.35
N LYS A 106 5.57 14.01 5.11
CA LYS A 106 5.43 14.59 6.46
C LYS A 106 4.65 15.91 6.49
N LYS A 107 4.66 16.67 5.40
CA LYS A 107 3.86 17.90 5.26
C LYS A 107 2.38 17.61 4.99
N LYS A 108 2.10 16.48 4.34
CA LYS A 108 0.74 16.08 3.95
C LYS A 108 0.04 15.28 5.05
N TYR A 109 0.77 14.42 5.74
CA TYR A 109 0.25 13.48 6.75
C TYR A 109 0.85 13.75 8.12
N LYS A 110 0.04 13.56 9.15
CA LYS A 110 0.38 13.80 10.55
C LYS A 110 0.81 12.50 11.23
N GLU A 111 2.04 12.51 11.75
CA GLU A 111 2.54 11.43 12.61
C GLU A 111 1.66 11.31 13.87
N ASP A 112 1.50 10.08 14.37
CA ASP A 112 0.61 9.69 15.47
C ASP A 112 -0.90 9.75 15.18
N TRP A 113 -1.28 10.13 13.96
CA TRP A 113 -2.68 10.15 13.51
C TRP A 113 -2.84 9.36 12.22
N ASP A 114 -2.21 9.80 11.15
CA ASP A 114 -2.29 9.15 9.84
C ASP A 114 -1.26 8.02 9.74
N TYR A 115 -0.10 8.19 10.35
CA TYR A 115 0.92 7.14 10.41
C TYR A 115 1.73 7.15 11.70
N THR A 116 2.28 5.99 12.04
CA THR A 116 3.30 5.84 13.09
C THR A 116 4.54 5.15 12.53
N ILE A 117 5.67 5.27 13.24
CA ILE A 117 6.91 4.57 12.88
C ILE A 117 7.05 3.30 13.72
N SER A 118 7.30 2.17 13.06
CA SER A 118 7.63 0.93 13.75
C SER A 118 9.04 0.98 14.34
N ILE A 119 9.15 0.63 15.62
CA ILE A 119 10.44 0.41 16.28
C ILE A 119 10.95 -1.02 16.09
N ASP A 120 10.05 -1.96 15.76
CA ASP A 120 10.32 -3.39 15.73
C ASP A 120 10.91 -3.83 14.39
N TRP A 121 10.45 -3.20 13.30
CA TRP A 121 10.74 -3.60 11.92
C TRP A 121 10.94 -2.39 11.00
#